data_AF-A0AAD6LR34-F1
#
_entry.id   AF-A0AAD6LR34-F1
#
_cell.length_a   1.000
_cell.length_b   1.000
_cell.length_c   1.000
_cell.angle_alpha   90.00
_cell.angle_beta   90.00
_cell.angle_gamma   90.00
#
_symmetry.space_group_name_H-M   'P 1'
#
loop_
_entity.id
_entity.type
_entity.pdbx_description
1 polymer ?
#
loop_
_entity_poly.entity_id
_entity_poly.type
_entity_poly.pdbx_seq_one_letter_code
_entity_poly.pdbx_strand_id
1 'polypeptide(L)'
;MLSLLFLVLLIQANLSMSEQLPQNIFILAGQSNMAGRGGVVNNTKNGIASWDGIVPVQCQPNPSILRLSASLTWVQAHEPLHADIDYNKTNGVGPGMSFANAILTKVPNFGSIGLVPCAMGGTSISEWAKGGFLYDQLVRRTQFALQRGGVIRAMLWYQGESDTQIREDADAYKGRLDRFFIDLRADLGYPTLPIIQVALASGEGPYVEIVRNAQLGINLPNVQCVDAKGLPLEPDRVHLTTPAQVQLGQVLTDAFLQSLPSPIHIANNSCRRFSNLMFHFLIGPLLRFVLFIVPFTLAANVSQDIFILAGQSNMAGRGGVEHGKWDGKVPPECRPNPSTLRLSAKLTWEEAHEPLHADIDVGKTCGIGPGMAFVDGLRANDSRIGVVGLVPCAVGGTKISKWARGTQRYSQLVSRAGASVKDGGTIRAILWYQGESDTVTKEDADAYKGNMETLITNLRTDLNIPSLPVIQVALASGEGPYVEIVRNAQLGINLPNVLCVDAEGLPLEPDRVHLTTPAQVQLGQALTDAFLQSLPGPIHIANNSCRRFSNPMFHFLIGPLLRFVLFIVPFT
;
A
#
# COMPACT_ATOMS: atom_id res chain seq x y z
N MET A 1 -16.85 -27.14 -40.46
CA MET A 1 -17.28 -25.72 -40.41
C MET A 1 -18.12 -25.38 -39.17
N LEU A 2 -18.97 -26.28 -38.66
CA LEU A 2 -19.76 -26.00 -37.43
C LEU A 2 -18.92 -25.81 -36.16
N SER A 3 -17.78 -26.49 -35.99
CA SER A 3 -16.95 -26.32 -34.77
C SER A 3 -16.20 -24.99 -34.72
N LEU A 4 -15.92 -24.38 -35.88
CA LEU A 4 -15.29 -23.06 -35.95
C LEU A 4 -16.27 -21.94 -35.58
N LEU A 5 -17.55 -22.09 -35.95
CA LEU A 5 -18.62 -21.16 -35.56
C LEU A 5 -18.91 -21.21 -34.06
N PHE A 6 -18.83 -22.38 -33.42
CA PHE A 6 -19.02 -22.52 -31.97
C PHE A 6 -17.86 -21.90 -31.17
N LEU A 7 -16.63 -22.01 -31.69
CA LEU A 7 -15.45 -21.40 -31.07
C LEU A 7 -15.49 -19.86 -31.19
N VAL A 8 -15.96 -19.32 -32.31
CA VAL A 8 -16.14 -17.87 -32.49
C VAL A 8 -17.26 -17.32 -31.60
N LEU A 9 -18.35 -18.07 -31.39
CA LEU A 9 -19.41 -17.69 -30.44
C LEU A 9 -18.96 -17.75 -28.98
N LEU A 10 -18.09 -18.69 -28.60
CA LEU A 10 -17.46 -18.77 -27.27
C LEU A 10 -16.43 -17.65 -27.04
N ILE A 11 -15.70 -17.24 -28.09
CA ILE A 11 -14.77 -16.11 -28.03
C ILE A 11 -15.54 -14.78 -27.96
N GLN A 12 -16.68 -14.65 -28.65
CA GLN A 12 -17.54 -13.46 -28.56
C GLN A 12 -18.32 -13.37 -27.23
N ALA A 13 -18.67 -14.50 -26.60
CA ALA A 13 -19.31 -14.51 -25.28
C ALA A 13 -18.35 -14.07 -24.16
N ASN A 14 -17.04 -14.32 -24.29
CA ASN A 14 -16.03 -13.89 -23.32
C ASN A 14 -15.49 -12.46 -23.55
N LEU A 15 -15.92 -11.78 -24.61
CA LEU A 15 -15.52 -10.40 -24.95
C LEU A 15 -16.56 -9.34 -24.57
N SER A 16 -17.55 -9.69 -23.74
CA SER A 16 -18.64 -8.78 -23.34
C SER A 16 -18.99 -8.88 -21.84
N MET A 17 -18.00 -8.94 -20.96
CA MET A 17 -18.14 -8.39 -19.62
C MET A 17 -17.06 -7.34 -19.43
N SER A 18 -17.31 -6.15 -19.98
CA SER A 18 -16.64 -4.94 -19.51
C SER A 18 -16.88 -4.88 -18.00
N GLU A 19 -15.83 -5.02 -17.20
CA GLU A 19 -15.86 -4.74 -15.76
C GLU A 19 -16.46 -3.33 -15.61
N GLN A 20 -17.72 -3.23 -15.16
CA GLN A 20 -18.40 -1.94 -15.09
C GLN A 20 -17.74 -1.16 -13.96
N LEU A 21 -16.91 -0.18 -14.31
CA LEU A 21 -16.19 0.63 -13.34
C LEU A 21 -17.05 1.83 -12.93
N PRO A 22 -16.92 2.32 -11.68
CA PRO A 22 -17.69 3.47 -11.23
C PRO A 22 -17.16 4.77 -11.84
N GLN A 23 -18.05 5.58 -12.38
CA GLN A 23 -17.72 6.91 -12.90
C GLN A 23 -17.71 7.98 -11.81
N ASN A 24 -18.57 7.83 -10.81
CA ASN A 24 -18.80 8.82 -9.75
C ASN A 24 -18.43 8.24 -8.39
N ILE A 25 -17.33 8.72 -7.81
CA ILE A 25 -16.75 8.16 -6.59
C ILE A 25 -17.15 9.01 -5.37
N PHE A 26 -17.61 8.35 -4.31
CA PHE A 26 -17.90 8.96 -3.01
C PHE A 26 -17.08 8.28 -1.92
N ILE A 27 -16.39 9.09 -1.12
CA ILE A 27 -15.64 8.62 0.04
C ILE A 27 -16.58 8.57 1.24
N LEU A 28 -16.63 7.45 1.95
CA LEU A 28 -17.45 7.28 3.16
C LEU A 28 -16.50 7.12 4.35
N ALA A 29 -16.31 8.18 5.14
CA ALA A 29 -15.32 8.22 6.21
C ALA A 29 -15.88 8.75 7.53
N GLY A 30 -15.18 8.44 8.62
CA GLY A 30 -15.56 8.81 9.98
C GLY A 30 -15.55 7.61 10.91
N GLN A 31 -16.52 7.51 11.82
CA GLN A 31 -16.59 6.42 12.80
C GLN A 31 -17.81 5.51 12.63
N SER A 32 -18.25 4.85 13.70
CA SER A 32 -19.24 3.77 13.70
C SER A 32 -20.58 4.14 13.08
N ASN A 33 -21.06 5.38 13.20
CA ASN A 33 -22.30 5.79 12.55
C ASN A 33 -22.18 5.95 11.02
N MET A 34 -20.98 6.25 10.47
CA MET A 34 -20.71 6.12 9.03
C MET A 34 -20.48 4.65 8.64
N ALA A 35 -19.74 3.91 9.47
CA ALA A 35 -19.43 2.50 9.23
C ALA A 35 -20.71 1.65 9.11
N GLY A 36 -21.67 1.94 9.99
CA GLY A 36 -23.00 1.36 10.03
C GLY A 36 -23.19 0.49 11.27
N ARG A 37 -24.22 0.79 12.05
CA ARG A 37 -24.64 0.04 13.25
C ARG A 37 -26.16 -0.14 13.34
N GLY A 38 -26.90 0.34 12.33
CA GLY A 38 -28.35 0.12 12.30
C GLY A 38 -28.67 -1.37 12.27
N GLY A 39 -29.53 -1.81 13.18
CA GLY A 39 -29.93 -3.20 13.35
C GLY A 39 -28.89 -4.08 14.05
N VAL A 40 -27.80 -3.50 14.58
CA VAL A 40 -26.83 -4.25 15.38
C VAL A 40 -27.31 -4.31 16.83
N VAL A 41 -27.57 -5.53 17.30
CA VAL A 41 -28.05 -5.79 18.67
C VAL A 41 -27.09 -6.72 19.41
N ASN A 42 -26.88 -6.48 20.69
CA ASN A 42 -26.14 -7.40 21.55
C ASN A 42 -27.00 -8.64 21.82
N ASN A 43 -26.48 -9.81 21.46
CA ASN A 43 -27.16 -11.07 21.77
C ASN A 43 -27.13 -11.31 23.29
N THR A 44 -28.31 -11.38 23.90
CA THR A 44 -28.50 -11.51 25.34
C THR A 44 -27.96 -12.82 25.93
N LYS A 45 -27.65 -13.82 25.10
CA LYS A 45 -27.15 -15.13 25.54
C LYS A 45 -25.63 -15.23 25.68
N ASN A 46 -24.87 -14.45 24.93
CA ASN A 46 -23.41 -14.55 24.89
C ASN A 46 -22.69 -13.19 24.86
N GLY A 47 -23.42 -12.06 24.84
CA GLY A 47 -22.84 -10.72 24.81
C GLY A 47 -22.18 -10.35 23.48
N ILE A 48 -22.35 -11.15 22.43
CA ILE A 48 -21.77 -10.90 21.11
C ILE A 48 -22.76 -10.07 20.29
N ALA A 49 -22.31 -8.94 19.73
CA ALA A 49 -23.11 -8.11 18.84
C ALA A 49 -23.35 -8.81 17.49
N SER A 50 -24.59 -8.84 17.02
CA SER A 50 -24.98 -9.37 15.70
C SER A 50 -25.90 -8.38 14.99
N TRP A 51 -25.71 -8.24 13.67
CA TRP A 51 -26.64 -7.51 12.82
C TRP A 51 -27.89 -8.35 12.53
N ASP A 52 -29.07 -7.72 12.56
CA ASP A 52 -30.37 -8.36 12.31
C ASP A 52 -30.58 -8.83 10.85
N GLY A 53 -29.71 -8.39 9.93
CA GLY A 53 -29.78 -8.73 8.50
C GLY A 53 -30.90 -8.01 7.75
N ILE A 54 -31.57 -7.03 8.36
CA ILE A 54 -32.68 -6.30 7.74
C ILE A 54 -32.12 -5.20 6.84
N VAL A 55 -32.34 -5.34 5.53
CA VAL A 55 -31.96 -4.34 4.52
C VAL A 55 -33.21 -3.63 3.99
N PRO A 56 -33.41 -2.34 4.32
CA PRO A 56 -34.53 -1.55 3.79
C PRO A 56 -34.52 -1.46 2.27
N VAL A 57 -35.68 -1.20 1.66
CA VAL A 57 -35.82 -1.06 0.20
C VAL A 57 -34.89 0.02 -0.38
N GLN A 58 -34.68 1.11 0.36
CA GLN A 58 -33.80 2.21 -0.02
C GLN A 58 -32.32 1.82 -0.02
N CYS A 59 -31.95 0.73 0.66
CA CYS A 59 -30.58 0.24 0.76
C CYS A 59 -30.34 -1.00 -0.11
N GLN A 60 -31.29 -1.38 -0.98
CA GLN A 60 -31.14 -2.57 -1.81
C GLN A 60 -29.98 -2.43 -2.80
N PRO A 61 -29.26 -3.52 -3.11
CA PRO A 61 -28.17 -3.53 -4.08
C PRO A 61 -28.63 -3.11 -5.47
N ASN A 62 -27.78 -2.39 -6.19
CA ASN A 62 -28.03 -1.96 -7.57
C ASN A 62 -26.77 -2.24 -8.40
N PRO A 63 -26.85 -2.84 -9.59
CA PRO A 63 -25.68 -3.09 -10.44
C PRO A 63 -24.88 -1.83 -10.80
N SER A 64 -25.50 -0.65 -10.75
CA SER A 64 -24.84 0.63 -10.98
C SER A 64 -24.19 1.23 -9.74
N ILE A 65 -24.28 0.57 -8.58
CA ILE A 65 -23.68 1.00 -7.32
C ILE A 65 -22.65 -0.06 -6.89
N LEU A 66 -21.39 0.36 -6.87
CA LEU A 66 -20.25 -0.48 -6.57
C LEU A 66 -19.61 -0.03 -5.27
N ARG A 67 -18.90 -0.95 -4.63
CA ARG A 67 -18.15 -0.72 -3.40
C ARG A 67 -16.71 -1.19 -3.61
N LEU A 68 -15.76 -0.38 -3.16
CA LEU A 68 -14.36 -0.79 -3.15
C LEU A 68 -14.11 -1.67 -1.92
N SER A 69 -13.84 -2.96 -2.12
CA SER A 69 -13.55 -3.91 -1.04
C SER A 69 -12.23 -3.59 -0.32
N ALA A 70 -11.98 -4.29 0.78
CA ALA A 70 -10.68 -4.26 1.47
C ALA A 70 -9.52 -4.73 0.58
N SER A 71 -9.80 -5.68 -0.33
CA SER A 71 -8.86 -6.18 -1.35
C SER A 71 -8.72 -5.26 -2.56
N LEU A 72 -9.25 -4.04 -2.49
CA LEU A 72 -9.20 -3.05 -3.58
C LEU A 72 -9.85 -3.56 -4.88
N THR A 73 -10.95 -4.30 -4.75
CA THR A 73 -11.75 -4.78 -5.87
C THR A 73 -13.09 -4.08 -5.90
N TRP A 74 -13.54 -3.64 -7.07
CA TRP A 74 -14.90 -3.14 -7.23
C TRP A 74 -15.87 -4.31 -7.25
N VAL A 75 -16.76 -4.35 -6.27
CA VAL A 75 -17.83 -5.35 -6.16
C VAL A 75 -19.18 -4.63 -6.12
N GLN A 76 -20.26 -5.34 -6.43
CA GLN A 76 -21.60 -4.78 -6.21
C GLN A 76 -21.74 -4.36 -4.74
N ALA A 77 -22.31 -3.18 -4.49
CA ALA A 77 -22.46 -2.68 -3.14
C ALA A 77 -23.62 -3.38 -2.42
N HIS A 78 -23.33 -3.91 -1.23
CA HIS A 78 -24.30 -4.48 -0.29
C HIS A 78 -24.00 -3.95 1.11
N GLU A 79 -25.03 -3.72 1.91
CA GLU A 79 -24.82 -3.55 3.36
C GLU A 79 -24.39 -4.87 4.01
N PRO A 80 -23.55 -4.84 5.07
CA PRO A 80 -22.89 -3.67 5.64
C PRO A 80 -21.69 -3.21 4.80
N LEU A 81 -21.66 -1.94 4.37
CA LEU A 81 -20.61 -1.43 3.47
C LEU A 81 -19.19 -1.49 4.06
N HIS A 82 -19.06 -1.49 5.38
CA HIS A 82 -17.77 -1.50 6.08
C HIS A 82 -17.40 -2.87 6.66
N ALA A 83 -18.10 -3.95 6.31
CA ALA A 83 -17.89 -5.28 6.91
C ALA A 83 -16.44 -5.80 6.84
N ASP A 84 -15.72 -5.54 5.73
CA ASP A 84 -14.32 -5.91 5.53
C ASP A 84 -13.34 -4.75 5.80
N ILE A 85 -13.85 -3.57 6.19
CA ILE A 85 -13.07 -2.36 6.47
C ILE A 85 -12.95 -2.17 7.99
N ASP A 86 -14.08 -2.03 8.68
CA ASP A 86 -14.19 -1.98 10.14
C ASP A 86 -14.35 -3.40 10.70
N TYR A 87 -13.44 -4.29 10.28
CA TYR A 87 -13.56 -5.75 10.42
C TYR A 87 -13.52 -6.26 11.87
N ASN A 88 -13.02 -5.44 12.81
CA ASN A 88 -12.97 -5.76 14.24
C ASN A 88 -14.31 -5.50 14.96
N LYS A 89 -15.32 -5.00 14.24
CA LYS A 89 -16.63 -4.64 14.79
C LYS A 89 -17.74 -5.30 13.98
N THR A 90 -18.86 -5.61 14.64
CA THR A 90 -20.09 -5.99 13.94
C THR A 90 -20.66 -4.74 13.27
N ASN A 91 -20.75 -4.78 11.94
CA ASN A 91 -21.31 -3.70 11.14
C ASN A 91 -22.76 -4.02 10.76
N GLY A 92 -23.60 -2.99 10.70
CA GLY A 92 -24.97 -3.05 10.20
C GLY A 92 -25.20 -1.99 9.14
N VAL A 93 -26.43 -1.49 9.03
CA VAL A 93 -26.77 -0.47 8.03
C VAL A 93 -26.09 0.87 8.36
N GLY A 94 -25.42 1.47 7.37
CA GLY A 94 -24.94 2.86 7.37
C GLY A 94 -25.74 3.73 6.38
N PRO A 95 -25.33 5.00 6.15
CA PRO A 95 -26.07 5.89 5.26
C PRO A 95 -25.71 5.74 3.77
N GLY A 96 -24.70 4.92 3.44
CA GLY A 96 -24.09 4.88 2.11
C GLY A 96 -25.00 4.33 1.01
N MET A 97 -25.71 3.21 1.26
CA MET A 97 -26.58 2.62 0.24
C MET A 97 -27.83 3.47 -0.02
N SER A 98 -28.46 4.01 1.03
CA SER A 98 -29.61 4.91 0.89
C SER A 98 -29.24 6.20 0.17
N PHE A 99 -28.06 6.77 0.47
CA PHE A 99 -27.51 7.92 -0.24
C PHE A 99 -27.33 7.65 -1.75
N ALA A 100 -26.66 6.54 -2.10
CA ALA A 100 -26.34 6.21 -3.48
C ALA A 100 -27.61 5.90 -4.31
N ASN A 101 -28.53 5.11 -3.76
CA ASN A 101 -29.82 4.82 -4.42
C ASN A 101 -30.67 6.08 -4.59
N ALA A 102 -30.67 6.99 -3.61
CA ALA A 102 -31.40 8.25 -3.71
C ALA A 102 -30.83 9.16 -4.81
N ILE A 103 -29.51 9.18 -5.02
CA ILE A 103 -28.91 9.90 -6.17
C ILE A 103 -29.42 9.33 -7.48
N LEU A 104 -29.34 8.02 -7.69
CA LEU A 104 -29.80 7.40 -8.95
C LEU A 104 -31.31 7.54 -9.17
N THR A 105 -32.08 7.62 -8.09
CA THR A 105 -33.53 7.89 -8.16
C THR A 105 -33.82 9.34 -8.59
N LYS A 106 -33.13 10.31 -7.99
CA LYS A 106 -33.35 11.74 -8.27
C LYS A 106 -32.68 12.21 -9.56
N VAL A 107 -31.61 11.55 -9.99
CA VAL A 107 -30.83 11.86 -11.20
C VAL A 107 -30.58 10.56 -11.98
N PRO A 108 -31.54 10.08 -12.80
CA PRO A 108 -31.45 8.78 -13.48
C PRO A 108 -30.22 8.61 -14.38
N ASN A 109 -29.69 9.70 -14.93
CA ASN A 109 -28.53 9.70 -15.83
C ASN A 109 -27.22 10.05 -15.11
N PHE A 110 -27.14 9.91 -13.78
CA PHE A 110 -25.95 10.27 -13.02
C PHE A 110 -24.72 9.41 -13.39
N GLY A 111 -24.94 8.18 -13.86
CA GLY A 111 -23.89 7.20 -14.14
C GLY A 111 -23.59 6.29 -12.94
N SER A 112 -22.68 5.33 -13.12
CA SER A 112 -22.32 4.38 -12.06
C SER A 112 -21.69 5.09 -10.86
N ILE A 113 -22.06 4.65 -9.66
CA ILE A 113 -21.59 5.16 -8.37
C ILE A 113 -20.60 4.16 -7.78
N GLY A 114 -19.46 4.67 -7.29
CA GLY A 114 -18.46 3.91 -6.53
C GLY A 114 -18.38 4.44 -5.11
N LEU A 115 -18.68 3.58 -4.15
CA LEU A 115 -18.56 3.86 -2.72
C LEU A 115 -17.19 3.38 -2.22
N VAL A 116 -16.45 4.27 -1.57
CA VAL A 116 -15.14 3.98 -0.98
C VAL A 116 -15.28 4.02 0.55
N PRO A 117 -15.64 2.88 1.19
CA PRO A 117 -15.78 2.81 2.63
C PRO A 117 -14.41 2.89 3.31
N CYS A 118 -14.28 3.79 4.29
CA CYS A 118 -13.05 4.06 5.04
C CYS A 118 -13.30 4.23 6.54
N ALA A 119 -14.55 4.35 7.00
CA ALA A 119 -14.85 4.64 8.40
C ALA A 119 -14.42 3.52 9.36
N MET A 120 -14.01 3.90 10.57
CA MET A 120 -13.52 3.00 11.62
C MET A 120 -14.14 3.34 12.98
N GLY A 121 -14.85 2.38 13.58
CA GLY A 121 -15.62 2.60 14.81
C GLY A 121 -14.75 2.89 16.05
N GLY A 122 -15.18 3.86 16.86
CA GLY A 122 -14.54 4.23 18.13
C GLY A 122 -13.25 5.02 17.98
N THR A 123 -13.13 5.82 16.91
CA THR A 123 -11.94 6.61 16.62
C THR A 123 -12.20 8.10 16.84
N SER A 124 -11.24 8.77 17.49
CA SER A 124 -11.18 10.21 17.71
C SER A 124 -10.61 10.94 16.49
N ILE A 125 -10.88 12.23 16.32
CA ILE A 125 -10.34 13.02 15.19
C ILE A 125 -8.80 13.07 15.20
N SER A 126 -8.16 12.90 16.36
CA SER A 126 -6.70 12.82 16.46
C SER A 126 -6.10 11.61 15.74
N GLU A 127 -6.81 10.49 15.66
CA GLU A 127 -6.36 9.29 14.94
C GLU A 127 -6.48 9.44 13.42
N TRP A 128 -7.23 10.45 12.96
CA TRP A 128 -7.39 10.86 11.57
C TRP A 128 -6.40 11.96 11.15
N ALA A 129 -5.45 12.34 12.01
CA ALA A 129 -4.41 13.30 11.64
C ALA A 129 -3.53 12.76 10.51
N LYS A 130 -3.04 13.68 9.65
CA LYS A 130 -2.13 13.35 8.55
C LYS A 130 -0.89 12.58 9.04
N GLY A 131 -0.55 11.49 8.33
CA GLY A 131 0.50 10.55 8.72
C GLY A 131 0.05 9.50 9.75
N GLY A 132 -1.19 9.58 10.24
CA GLY A 132 -1.85 8.54 11.00
C GLY A 132 -2.38 7.42 10.11
N PHE A 133 -2.49 6.21 10.66
CA PHE A 133 -2.89 5.02 9.91
C PHE A 133 -4.25 5.19 9.20
N LEU A 134 -5.26 5.75 9.89
CA LEU A 134 -6.61 5.92 9.34
C LEU A 134 -6.63 6.89 8.17
N TYR A 135 -5.93 8.02 8.32
CA TYR A 135 -5.76 9.02 7.28
C TYR A 135 -5.10 8.42 6.04
N ASP A 136 -3.98 7.71 6.23
CA ASP A 136 -3.22 7.11 5.13
C ASP A 136 -4.03 6.02 4.40
N GLN A 137 -4.82 5.22 5.13
CA GLN A 137 -5.74 4.25 4.50
C GLN A 137 -6.82 4.95 3.68
N LEU A 138 -7.43 6.01 4.19
CA LEU A 138 -8.43 6.79 3.46
C LEU A 138 -7.85 7.35 2.16
N VAL A 139 -6.68 8.01 2.23
CA VAL A 139 -6.00 8.56 1.06
C VAL A 139 -5.66 7.46 0.06
N ARG A 140 -5.06 6.34 0.51
CA ARG A 140 -4.69 5.20 -0.35
C ARG A 140 -5.90 4.61 -1.07
N ARG A 141 -6.98 4.33 -0.33
CA ARG A 141 -8.20 3.74 -0.90
C ARG A 141 -8.85 4.67 -1.91
N THR A 142 -8.85 5.97 -1.63
CA THR A 142 -9.35 6.99 -2.54
C THR A 142 -8.50 7.09 -3.80
N GLN A 143 -7.18 7.18 -3.67
CA GLN A 143 -6.26 7.21 -4.82
C GLN A 143 -6.40 5.96 -5.70
N PHE A 144 -6.54 4.77 -5.08
CA PHE A 144 -6.81 3.53 -5.82
C PHE A 144 -8.13 3.61 -6.60
N ALA A 145 -9.20 4.09 -5.96
CA ALA A 145 -10.50 4.24 -6.60
C ALA A 145 -10.42 5.08 -7.88
N LEU A 146 -9.51 6.05 -7.94
CA LEU A 146 -9.32 6.95 -9.09
C LEU A 146 -8.48 6.40 -10.23
N GLN A 147 -7.69 5.34 -10.01
CA GLN A 147 -6.73 4.84 -11.01
C GLN A 147 -7.36 4.46 -12.35
N ARG A 148 -8.65 4.11 -12.35
CA ARG A 148 -9.37 3.70 -13.56
C ARG A 148 -10.34 4.77 -14.11
N GLY A 149 -10.09 6.04 -13.80
CA GLY A 149 -10.74 7.19 -14.45
C GLY A 149 -12.07 7.64 -13.85
N GLY A 150 -12.45 7.14 -12.67
CA GLY A 150 -13.58 7.68 -11.92
C GLY A 150 -13.27 9.08 -11.37
N VAL A 151 -14.31 9.85 -11.06
CA VAL A 151 -14.19 11.22 -10.53
C VAL A 151 -14.73 11.28 -9.12
N ILE A 152 -13.94 11.79 -8.16
CA ILE A 152 -14.46 12.06 -6.81
C ILE A 152 -15.54 13.14 -6.89
N ARG A 153 -16.74 12.83 -6.38
CA ARG A 153 -17.88 13.74 -6.31
C ARG A 153 -18.00 14.42 -4.95
N ALA A 154 -17.83 13.67 -3.86
CA ALA A 154 -17.79 14.21 -2.52
C ALA A 154 -17.15 13.23 -1.53
N MET A 155 -16.73 13.77 -0.38
CA MET A 155 -16.55 12.98 0.84
C MET A 155 -17.77 13.17 1.75
N LEU A 156 -18.30 12.06 2.25
CA LEU A 156 -19.26 12.03 3.35
C LEU A 156 -18.50 11.74 4.64
N TRP A 157 -18.64 12.62 5.63
CA TRP A 157 -17.92 12.55 6.90
C TRP A 157 -18.89 12.51 8.08
N TYR A 158 -18.88 11.42 8.86
CA TYR A 158 -19.65 11.35 10.10
C TYR A 158 -18.80 10.80 11.24
N GLN A 159 -18.31 11.71 12.08
CA GLN A 159 -17.40 11.43 13.18
C GLN A 159 -17.50 12.50 14.25
N GLY A 160 -17.15 12.16 15.48
CA GLY A 160 -16.91 13.09 16.59
C GLY A 160 -17.41 12.57 17.92
N GLU A 161 -18.16 11.47 17.95
CA GLU A 161 -18.79 10.94 19.16
C GLU A 161 -17.75 10.58 20.22
N SER A 162 -16.57 10.06 19.82
CA SER A 162 -15.49 9.74 20.76
C SER A 162 -14.79 10.99 21.32
N ASP A 163 -14.74 12.09 20.55
CA ASP A 163 -14.18 13.37 21.00
C ASP A 163 -15.08 14.09 22.02
N THR A 164 -16.28 13.57 22.29
CA THR A 164 -17.19 14.12 23.33
C THR A 164 -16.87 13.64 24.75
N GLN A 165 -15.94 12.69 24.91
CA GLN A 165 -15.57 12.09 26.20
C GLN A 165 -14.73 13.04 27.07
N ILE A 166 -13.75 13.70 26.47
CA ILE A 166 -12.74 14.51 27.14
C ILE A 166 -12.91 15.97 26.71
N ARG A 167 -12.86 16.90 27.67
CA ARG A 167 -13.14 18.33 27.40
C ARG A 167 -12.12 18.91 26.45
N GLU A 168 -10.86 18.56 26.66
CA GLU A 168 -9.71 19.00 25.88
C GLU A 168 -9.83 18.57 24.41
N ASP A 169 -10.33 17.36 24.15
CA ASP A 169 -10.54 16.86 22.79
C ASP A 169 -11.74 17.54 22.12
N ALA A 170 -12.83 17.75 22.86
CA ALA A 170 -13.99 18.48 22.37
C ALA A 170 -13.65 19.94 22.00
N ASP A 171 -12.89 20.63 22.84
CA ASP A 171 -12.44 22.01 22.57
C ASP A 171 -11.44 22.06 21.39
N ALA A 172 -10.59 21.05 21.22
CA ALA A 172 -9.63 20.96 20.12
C ALA A 172 -10.25 20.49 18.79
N TYR A 173 -11.47 19.92 18.82
CA TYR A 173 -12.09 19.23 17.71
C TYR A 173 -12.14 20.07 16.42
N LYS A 174 -12.59 21.33 16.53
CA LYS A 174 -12.71 22.22 15.36
C LYS A 174 -11.39 22.37 14.61
N GLY A 175 -10.31 22.65 15.33
CA GLY A 175 -8.99 22.88 14.73
C GLY A 175 -8.44 21.61 14.08
N ARG A 176 -8.65 20.45 14.71
CA ARG A 176 -8.24 19.15 14.15
C ARG A 176 -9.05 18.79 12.91
N LEU A 177 -10.36 19.04 12.92
CA LEU A 177 -11.25 18.80 11.79
C LEU A 177 -10.93 19.72 10.59
N ASP A 178 -10.74 21.02 10.84
CA ASP A 178 -10.34 21.97 9.80
C ASP A 178 -9.03 21.52 9.13
N ARG A 179 -8.05 21.11 9.95
CA ARG A 179 -6.77 20.61 9.47
C ARG A 179 -6.92 19.33 8.66
N PHE A 180 -7.70 18.36 9.15
CA PHE A 180 -7.96 17.10 8.45
C PHE A 180 -8.52 17.34 7.05
N PHE A 181 -9.52 18.21 6.89
CA PHE A 181 -10.10 18.52 5.58
C PHE A 181 -9.11 19.23 4.64
N ILE A 182 -8.31 20.16 5.16
CA ILE A 182 -7.28 20.85 4.36
C ILE A 182 -6.20 19.88 3.89
N ASP A 183 -5.67 19.08 4.81
CA ASP A 183 -4.62 18.09 4.52
C ASP A 183 -5.14 17.05 3.51
N LEU A 184 -6.36 16.55 3.69
CA LEU A 184 -6.96 15.57 2.78
C LEU A 184 -7.12 16.12 1.36
N ARG A 185 -7.61 17.35 1.22
CA ARG A 185 -7.72 18.04 -0.08
C ARG A 185 -6.37 18.17 -0.77
N ALA A 186 -5.34 18.52 0.00
CA ALA A 186 -3.98 18.65 -0.51
C ALA A 186 -3.42 17.29 -0.99
N ASP A 187 -3.55 16.23 -0.19
CA ASP A 187 -2.97 14.92 -0.50
C ASP A 187 -3.73 14.16 -1.60
N LEU A 188 -5.00 14.46 -1.81
CA LEU A 188 -5.75 13.98 -2.96
C LEU A 188 -5.51 14.83 -4.21
N GLY A 189 -5.01 16.06 -4.07
CA GLY A 189 -4.91 17.03 -5.18
C GLY A 189 -6.27 17.60 -5.60
N TYR A 190 -7.28 17.59 -4.72
CA TYR A 190 -8.63 18.12 -4.96
C TYR A 190 -8.90 19.32 -4.02
N PRO A 191 -8.35 20.53 -4.31
CA PRO A 191 -8.46 21.69 -3.41
C PRO A 191 -9.91 22.14 -3.16
N THR A 192 -10.82 21.83 -4.08
CA THR A 192 -12.24 22.17 -4.01
C THR A 192 -13.14 20.96 -3.74
N LEU A 193 -12.59 19.83 -3.28
CA LEU A 193 -13.36 18.61 -2.97
C LEU A 193 -14.59 18.95 -2.12
N PRO A 194 -15.82 18.65 -2.60
CA PRO A 194 -17.01 18.78 -1.77
C PRO A 194 -16.95 17.84 -0.57
N ILE A 195 -17.18 18.38 0.62
CA ILE A 195 -17.24 17.61 1.86
C ILE A 195 -18.61 17.87 2.49
N ILE A 196 -19.33 16.80 2.77
CA ILE A 196 -20.61 16.86 3.48
C ILE A 196 -20.39 16.14 4.80
N GLN A 197 -20.25 16.93 5.86
CA GLN A 197 -20.13 16.39 7.21
C GLN A 197 -21.48 16.33 7.93
N VAL A 198 -21.53 15.57 9.02
CA VAL A 198 -22.73 15.37 9.83
C VAL A 198 -22.50 15.89 11.26
N ALA A 199 -23.35 16.82 11.71
CA ALA A 199 -23.41 17.22 13.11
C ALA A 199 -24.05 16.09 13.94
N LEU A 200 -23.39 15.71 15.05
CA LEU A 200 -23.70 14.46 15.76
C LEU A 200 -25.12 14.36 16.30
N ALA A 201 -25.77 13.19 16.16
CA ALA A 201 -27.03 12.91 16.84
C ALA A 201 -26.87 12.69 18.36
N SER A 202 -25.71 12.19 18.76
CA SER A 202 -25.38 11.61 20.07
C SER A 202 -23.88 11.74 20.35
N GLY A 203 -23.40 11.28 21.51
CA GLY A 203 -21.96 11.20 21.80
C GLY A 203 -21.65 10.16 22.89
N GLU A 204 -20.38 9.80 23.02
CA GLU A 204 -19.89 8.86 24.04
C GLU A 204 -19.62 9.55 25.40
N GLY A 205 -19.66 10.87 25.46
CA GLY A 205 -19.45 11.65 26.67
C GLY A 205 -20.23 12.96 26.74
N PRO A 206 -20.00 13.79 27.77
CA PRO A 206 -20.87 14.92 28.11
C PRO A 206 -20.69 16.14 27.20
N TYR A 207 -19.64 16.19 26.37
CA TYR A 207 -19.27 17.39 25.60
C TYR A 207 -19.85 17.43 24.18
N VAL A 208 -20.98 16.75 23.95
CA VAL A 208 -21.65 16.64 22.64
C VAL A 208 -21.89 18.01 22.00
N GLU A 209 -22.43 18.97 22.76
CA GLU A 209 -22.75 20.29 22.21
C GLU A 209 -21.50 21.10 21.81
N ILE A 210 -20.33 20.85 22.41
CA ILE A 210 -19.08 21.51 22.00
C ILE A 210 -18.66 21.00 20.62
N VAL A 211 -18.63 19.67 20.44
CA VAL A 211 -18.30 19.05 19.15
C VAL A 211 -19.32 19.41 18.08
N ARG A 212 -20.62 19.42 18.41
CA ARG A 212 -21.67 19.86 17.47
C ARG A 212 -21.52 21.32 17.07
N ASN A 213 -21.24 22.23 18.01
CA ASN A 213 -21.00 23.64 17.69
C ASN A 213 -19.77 23.80 16.78
N ALA A 214 -18.72 23.00 16.97
CA ALA A 214 -17.58 22.96 16.07
C ALA A 214 -17.94 22.49 14.65
N GLN A 215 -18.76 21.45 14.52
CA GLN A 215 -19.22 20.92 13.22
C GLN A 215 -20.13 21.91 12.49
N LEU A 216 -21.13 22.47 13.18
CA LEU A 216 -22.06 23.46 12.63
C LEU A 216 -21.37 24.79 12.30
N GLY A 217 -20.35 25.15 13.08
CA GLY A 217 -19.57 26.37 12.91
C GLY A 217 -18.36 26.24 11.98
N ILE A 218 -18.26 25.18 11.18
CA ILE A 218 -17.16 25.06 10.21
C ILE A 218 -17.28 26.17 9.17
N ASN A 219 -16.14 26.76 8.80
CA ASN A 219 -16.10 27.83 7.80
C ASN A 219 -14.98 27.55 6.80
N LEU A 220 -15.17 26.48 6.02
CA LEU A 220 -14.29 26.09 4.93
C LEU A 220 -15.07 26.08 3.61
N PRO A 221 -14.45 26.48 2.49
CA PRO A 221 -15.11 26.46 1.18
C PRO A 221 -15.50 25.03 0.81
N ASN A 222 -16.63 24.85 0.14
CA ASN A 222 -17.17 23.55 -0.29
C ASN A 222 -17.31 22.52 0.84
N VAL A 223 -17.52 22.97 2.08
CA VAL A 223 -17.91 22.11 3.20
C VAL A 223 -19.34 22.45 3.59
N GLN A 224 -20.20 21.44 3.63
CA GLN A 224 -21.57 21.53 4.12
C GLN A 224 -21.72 20.65 5.37
N CYS A 225 -22.60 21.06 6.28
CA CYS A 225 -22.92 20.31 7.48
C CYS A 225 -24.41 20.00 7.50
N VAL A 226 -24.77 18.71 7.54
CA VAL A 226 -26.15 18.26 7.78
C VAL A 226 -26.31 17.91 9.25
N ASP A 227 -27.52 18.01 9.80
CA ASP A 227 -27.75 17.76 11.22
C ASP A 227 -28.45 16.43 11.46
N ALA A 228 -27.83 15.55 12.24
CA ALA A 228 -28.43 14.27 12.66
C ALA A 228 -29.17 14.36 14.00
N LYS A 229 -29.21 15.54 14.65
CA LYS A 229 -29.90 15.74 15.94
C LYS A 229 -31.37 15.32 15.86
N GLY A 230 -31.78 14.49 16.82
CA GLY A 230 -33.15 13.99 16.92
C GLY A 230 -33.44 12.76 16.06
N LEU A 231 -32.49 12.28 15.26
CA LEU A 231 -32.65 10.99 14.58
C LEU A 231 -32.72 9.84 15.60
N PRO A 232 -33.58 8.82 15.38
CA PRO A 232 -33.73 7.71 16.32
C PRO A 232 -32.44 6.90 16.54
N LEU A 233 -32.11 6.66 17.81
CA LEU A 233 -30.93 5.91 18.25
C LEU A 233 -31.28 4.47 18.61
N GLU A 234 -30.32 3.58 18.42
CA GLU A 234 -30.33 2.22 18.95
C GLU A 234 -30.39 2.22 20.49
N PRO A 235 -30.70 1.08 21.13
CA PRO A 235 -30.81 1.00 22.59
C PRO A 235 -29.58 1.46 23.37
N ASP A 236 -28.40 1.46 22.74
CA ASP A 236 -27.15 1.96 23.33
C ASP A 236 -27.09 3.49 23.44
N ARG A 237 -28.03 4.21 22.83
CA ARG A 237 -28.14 5.68 22.81
C ARG A 237 -26.94 6.39 22.17
N VAL A 238 -26.15 5.67 21.38
CA VAL A 238 -25.00 6.21 20.64
C VAL A 238 -25.21 6.05 19.15
N HIS A 239 -25.65 4.87 18.69
CA HIS A 239 -25.72 4.61 17.26
C HIS A 239 -27.09 4.92 16.66
N LEU A 240 -27.14 5.35 15.41
CA LEU A 240 -28.39 5.53 14.67
C LEU A 240 -29.03 4.17 14.32
N THR A 241 -30.35 4.11 14.45
CA THR A 241 -31.14 2.95 13.97
C THR A 241 -31.10 2.80 12.45
N THR A 242 -31.44 1.62 11.93
CA THR A 242 -31.57 1.39 10.47
C THR A 242 -32.47 2.42 9.78
N PRO A 243 -33.69 2.75 10.25
CA PRO A 243 -34.51 3.81 9.64
C PRO A 243 -33.87 5.20 9.71
N ALA A 244 -33.17 5.52 10.82
CA ALA A 244 -32.44 6.77 10.95
C ALA A 244 -31.29 6.89 9.94
N GLN A 245 -30.59 5.79 9.65
CA GLN A 245 -29.54 5.75 8.62
C GLN A 245 -30.10 5.94 7.21
N VAL A 246 -31.29 5.40 6.93
CA VAL A 246 -32.00 5.67 5.66
C VAL A 246 -32.33 7.16 5.54
N GLN A 247 -32.88 7.77 6.59
CA GLN A 247 -33.19 9.20 6.61
C GLN A 247 -31.93 10.06 6.44
N LEU A 248 -30.85 9.74 7.15
CA LEU A 248 -29.58 10.45 7.02
C LEU A 248 -29.03 10.37 5.60
N GLY A 249 -29.07 9.20 4.96
CA GLY A 249 -28.64 9.04 3.57
C GLY A 249 -29.42 9.94 2.60
N GLN A 250 -30.74 10.10 2.81
CA GLN A 250 -31.56 11.02 2.00
C GLN A 250 -31.15 12.48 2.21
N VAL A 251 -30.90 12.89 3.45
CA VAL A 251 -30.44 14.25 3.79
C VAL A 251 -29.06 14.52 3.18
N LEU A 252 -28.14 13.57 3.24
CA LEU A 252 -26.83 13.66 2.58
C LEU A 252 -26.97 13.79 1.05
N THR A 253 -27.92 13.07 0.43
CA THR A 253 -28.20 13.20 -1.00
C THR A 253 -28.70 14.60 -1.34
N ASP A 254 -29.62 15.14 -0.54
CA ASP A 254 -30.16 16.48 -0.77
C ASP A 254 -29.08 17.56 -0.65
N ALA A 255 -28.22 17.48 0.38
CA ALA A 255 -27.06 18.36 0.52
C ALA A 255 -26.12 18.26 -0.69
N PHE A 256 -25.80 17.04 -1.13
CA PHE A 256 -24.96 16.82 -2.30
C PHE A 256 -25.55 17.44 -3.57
N LEU A 257 -26.82 17.19 -3.87
CA LEU A 257 -27.47 17.71 -5.08
C LEU A 257 -27.63 19.24 -5.04
N GLN A 258 -27.86 19.84 -3.87
CA GLN A 258 -27.88 21.29 -3.70
C GLN A 258 -26.51 21.94 -3.90
N SER A 259 -25.42 21.20 -3.67
CA SER A 259 -24.04 21.68 -3.87
C SER A 259 -23.59 21.67 -5.33
N LEU A 260 -24.33 20.99 -6.23
CA LEU A 260 -24.00 20.97 -7.65
C LEU A 260 -24.36 22.32 -8.29
N PRO A 261 -23.52 22.87 -9.19
CA PRO A 261 -23.86 24.09 -9.90
C PRO A 261 -25.15 23.86 -10.71
N SER A 262 -26.16 24.72 -10.50
CA SER A 262 -27.42 24.62 -11.23
C SER A 262 -27.17 24.69 -12.74
N PRO A 263 -27.89 23.91 -13.57
CA PRO A 263 -27.87 24.13 -15.01
C PRO A 263 -28.36 25.55 -15.26
N ILE A 264 -27.50 26.41 -15.80
CA ILE A 264 -27.92 27.67 -16.40
C ILE A 264 -29.03 27.31 -17.40
N HIS A 265 -30.20 27.92 -17.24
CA HIS A 265 -31.29 27.85 -18.20
C HIS A 265 -30.74 28.08 -19.61
N ILE A 266 -30.64 27.00 -20.41
CA ILE A 266 -30.46 27.11 -21.84
C ILE A 266 -31.81 27.59 -22.36
N ALA A 267 -31.91 28.90 -22.54
CA ALA A 267 -32.94 29.48 -23.37
C ALA A 267 -32.79 28.86 -24.77
N ASN A 268 -33.89 28.25 -25.24
CA ASN A 268 -34.10 27.82 -26.61
C ASN A 268 -33.51 28.85 -27.58
N ASN A 269 -32.50 28.45 -28.34
CA ASN A 269 -32.44 28.83 -29.74
C ASN A 269 -31.79 27.72 -30.55
N SER A 270 -32.55 27.33 -31.55
CA SER A 270 -32.31 26.27 -32.49
C SER A 270 -31.03 26.48 -33.31
N CYS A 271 -30.37 25.34 -33.53
CA CYS A 271 -29.55 24.98 -34.68
C CYS A 271 -29.47 26.04 -35.79
N ARG A 272 -28.28 26.63 -36.00
CA ARG A 272 -27.78 27.04 -37.31
C ARG A 272 -26.26 26.88 -37.36
N ARG A 273 -25.82 25.91 -38.16
CA ARG A 273 -24.51 25.89 -38.84
C ARG A 273 -24.23 27.27 -39.42
N PHE A 274 -23.05 27.85 -39.19
CA PHE A 274 -22.37 28.64 -40.22
C PHE A 274 -20.86 28.54 -40.09
N SER A 275 -20.26 28.40 -41.26
CA SER A 275 -18.85 28.18 -41.57
C SER A 275 -17.99 29.43 -41.39
N ASN A 276 -16.70 29.17 -41.24
CA ASN A 276 -15.57 30.07 -41.47
C ASN A 276 -15.83 31.20 -42.48
N LEU A 277 -15.58 32.45 -42.07
CA LEU A 277 -15.02 33.46 -42.97
C LEU A 277 -14.28 34.57 -42.19
N MET A 278 -12.98 34.63 -42.46
CA MET A 278 -12.06 35.77 -42.48
C MET A 278 -12.41 37.05 -41.69
N PHE A 279 -11.49 37.47 -40.82
CA PHE A 279 -10.88 38.80 -40.90
C PHE A 279 -9.44 38.76 -40.36
N HIS A 280 -8.48 38.59 -41.27
CA HIS A 280 -7.15 39.17 -41.12
C HIS A 280 -7.22 40.60 -41.64
N PHE A 281 -6.74 41.58 -40.87
CA PHE A 281 -5.60 42.43 -41.26
C PHE A 281 -5.41 43.54 -40.22
N LEU A 282 -4.29 43.49 -39.51
CA LEU A 282 -3.36 44.60 -39.33
C LEU A 282 -2.00 43.98 -38.99
N ILE A 283 -1.16 43.92 -40.02
CA ILE A 283 0.27 43.56 -40.05
C ILE A 283 1.03 44.62 -39.23
N GLY A 284 1.84 44.33 -38.21
CA GLY A 284 3.18 43.68 -38.22
C GLY A 284 4.26 44.75 -37.93
N PRO A 285 5.57 44.46 -37.75
CA PRO A 285 6.25 43.29 -37.21
C PRO A 285 7.27 43.67 -36.08
N LEU A 286 7.48 42.83 -35.06
CA LEU A 286 8.74 42.82 -34.32
C LEU A 286 9.04 41.41 -33.79
N LEU A 287 9.43 40.54 -34.71
CA LEU A 287 10.11 39.29 -34.40
C LEU A 287 11.60 39.55 -34.64
N ARG A 288 12.41 39.53 -33.58
CA ARG A 288 13.79 39.01 -33.60
C ARG A 288 14.42 39.12 -32.20
N PHE A 289 15.05 38.02 -31.79
CA PHE A 289 15.81 37.82 -30.56
C PHE A 289 14.99 37.76 -29.27
N VAL A 290 14.54 36.55 -28.90
CA VAL A 290 15.16 35.77 -27.82
C VAL A 290 14.81 34.30 -28.06
N LEU A 291 15.71 33.59 -28.74
CA LEU A 291 15.77 32.14 -28.74
C LEU A 291 16.64 31.76 -27.52
N PHE A 292 16.07 31.77 -26.31
CA PHE A 292 16.68 31.07 -25.18
C PHE A 292 16.07 29.68 -25.10
N ILE A 293 16.94 28.73 -25.37
CA ILE A 293 16.78 27.29 -25.33
C ILE A 293 16.22 26.92 -23.95
N VAL A 294 14.92 26.64 -23.87
CA VAL A 294 14.41 25.73 -22.86
C VAL A 294 14.51 24.36 -23.51
N PRO A 295 15.45 23.48 -23.08
CA PRO A 295 15.42 22.12 -23.55
C PRO A 295 14.13 21.52 -22.98
N PHE A 296 13.12 21.36 -23.84
CA PHE A 296 12.08 20.39 -23.63
C PHE A 296 12.77 19.02 -23.73
N THR A 297 13.44 18.61 -22.66
CA THR A 297 13.73 17.20 -22.48
C THR A 297 12.38 16.54 -22.32
N LEU A 298 11.93 15.83 -23.35
CA LEU A 298 11.14 14.64 -23.14
C LEU A 298 11.98 13.76 -22.20
N ALA A 299 11.79 13.94 -20.88
CA ALA A 299 12.24 12.96 -19.93
C ALA A 299 11.44 11.71 -20.26
N ALA A 300 12.08 10.77 -20.96
CA ALA A 300 11.65 9.40 -20.93
C ALA A 300 11.45 9.08 -19.45
N ASN A 301 10.22 8.72 -19.07
CA ASN A 301 9.88 8.38 -17.70
C ASN A 301 10.71 7.13 -17.37
N VAL A 302 11.89 7.30 -16.77
CA VAL A 302 12.75 6.18 -16.40
C VAL A 302 12.06 5.49 -15.24
N SER A 303 11.25 4.48 -15.56
CA SER A 303 10.55 3.63 -14.58
C SER A 303 11.57 3.09 -13.57
N GLN A 304 11.32 3.32 -12.29
CA GLN A 304 12.20 2.91 -11.20
C GLN A 304 11.99 1.41 -10.89
N ASP A 305 13.07 0.63 -10.87
CA ASP A 305 13.05 -0.75 -10.41
C ASP A 305 13.14 -0.78 -8.88
N ILE A 306 12.08 -1.24 -8.20
CA ILE A 306 11.92 -1.15 -6.75
C ILE A 306 12.14 -2.51 -6.09
N PHE A 307 12.94 -2.54 -5.03
CA PHE A 307 13.23 -3.72 -4.21
C PHE A 307 12.87 -3.46 -2.75
N ILE A 308 12.09 -4.34 -2.17
CA ILE A 308 11.70 -4.28 -0.76
C ILE A 308 12.74 -5.06 0.05
N LEU A 309 13.32 -4.43 1.06
CA LEU A 309 14.32 -5.02 1.95
C LEU A 309 13.65 -5.29 3.31
N ALA A 310 13.29 -6.54 3.60
CA ALA A 310 12.50 -6.88 4.77
C ALA A 310 13.09 -8.06 5.56
N GLY A 311 12.68 -8.17 6.82
CA GLY A 311 13.15 -9.20 7.74
C GLY A 311 13.63 -8.60 9.06
N GLN A 312 14.75 -9.11 9.59
CA GLN A 312 15.29 -8.65 10.88
C GLN A 312 16.68 -7.99 10.78
N SER A 313 17.46 -8.02 11.85
CA SER A 313 18.69 -7.25 12.02
C SER A 313 19.76 -7.50 10.95
N ASN A 314 19.89 -8.72 10.41
CA ASN A 314 20.84 -8.97 9.32
C ASN A 314 20.41 -8.37 7.97
N MET A 315 19.10 -8.20 7.69
CA MET A 315 18.64 -7.36 6.57
C MET A 315 18.76 -5.86 6.90
N ALA A 316 18.42 -5.48 8.14
CA ALA A 316 18.49 -4.08 8.58
C ALA A 316 19.92 -3.54 8.50
N GLY A 317 20.90 -4.40 8.78
CA GLY A 317 22.32 -4.14 8.69
C GLY A 317 22.94 -3.97 10.06
N ARG A 318 24.00 -4.75 10.32
CA ARG A 318 24.81 -4.73 11.55
C ARG A 318 26.31 -4.87 11.28
N GLY A 319 26.71 -4.96 10.00
CA GLY A 319 28.12 -5.02 9.66
C GLY A 319 28.85 -3.77 10.14
N GLY A 320 29.94 -3.97 10.88
CA GLY A 320 30.75 -2.90 11.46
C GLY A 320 30.11 -2.23 12.68
N VAL A 321 29.04 -2.80 13.26
CA VAL A 321 28.47 -2.33 14.52
C VAL A 321 29.12 -3.07 15.68
N GLU A 322 29.86 -2.33 16.50
CA GLU A 322 30.50 -2.86 17.70
C GLU A 322 30.09 -2.00 18.91
N HIS A 323 29.74 -2.64 20.03
CA HIS A 323 29.30 -1.95 21.27
C HIS A 323 28.19 -0.90 21.04
N GLY A 324 27.27 -1.17 20.10
CA GLY A 324 26.18 -0.26 19.76
C GLY A 324 26.59 0.96 18.95
N LYS A 325 27.79 0.99 18.35
CA LYS A 325 28.26 2.05 17.47
C LYS A 325 28.72 1.47 16.13
N TRP A 326 28.27 2.07 15.03
CA TRP A 326 28.77 1.73 13.70
C TRP A 326 30.13 2.39 13.44
N ASP A 327 31.07 1.65 12.84
CA ASP A 327 32.43 2.12 12.55
C ASP A 327 32.51 3.12 11.39
N GLY A 328 31.41 3.31 10.64
CA GLY A 328 31.30 4.25 9.53
C GLY A 328 32.06 3.82 8.26
N LYS A 329 32.56 2.59 8.20
CA LYS A 329 33.31 2.10 7.03
C LYS A 329 32.36 1.56 5.98
N VAL A 330 32.38 2.19 4.80
CA VAL A 330 31.56 1.80 3.65
C VAL A 330 32.46 1.19 2.57
N PRO A 331 32.32 -0.12 2.26
CA PRO A 331 33.04 -0.77 1.16
C PRO A 331 32.73 -0.15 -0.22
N PRO A 332 33.61 -0.32 -1.23
CA PRO A 332 33.36 0.16 -2.59
C PRO A 332 32.01 -0.26 -3.17
N GLU A 333 31.60 -1.51 -2.96
CA GLU A 333 30.36 -2.14 -3.42
C GLU A 333 29.11 -1.55 -2.74
N CYS A 334 29.28 -0.82 -1.64
CA CYS A 334 28.20 -0.18 -0.90
C CYS A 334 28.16 1.35 -1.09
N ARG A 335 28.95 1.89 -2.02
CA ARG A 335 29.02 3.35 -2.23
C ARG A 335 27.70 3.90 -2.79
N PRO A 336 27.33 5.12 -2.38
CA PRO A 336 26.12 5.77 -2.90
C PRO A 336 26.26 6.08 -4.40
N ASN A 337 25.12 6.17 -5.07
CA ASN A 337 25.02 6.50 -6.47
C ASN A 337 23.73 7.30 -6.70
N PRO A 338 23.74 8.40 -7.48
CA PRO A 338 22.55 9.23 -7.71
C PRO A 338 21.33 8.50 -8.29
N SER A 339 21.55 7.38 -8.98
CA SER A 339 20.49 6.53 -9.53
C SER A 339 20.06 5.40 -8.58
N THR A 340 20.62 5.32 -7.37
CA THR A 340 20.15 4.43 -6.29
C THR A 340 19.45 5.27 -5.23
N LEU A 341 18.15 5.08 -5.10
CA LEU A 341 17.31 5.80 -4.16
C LEU A 341 16.89 4.91 -3.01
N ARG A 342 16.68 5.51 -1.85
CA ARG A 342 16.13 4.88 -0.64
C ARG A 342 14.84 5.59 -0.27
N LEU A 343 13.79 4.84 0.06
CA LEU A 343 12.57 5.42 0.59
C LEU A 343 12.74 5.66 2.10
N SER A 344 12.78 6.92 2.52
CA SER A 344 12.94 7.30 3.93
C SER A 344 11.73 6.88 4.79
N ALA A 345 11.86 6.99 6.11
CA ALA A 345 10.75 6.83 7.05
C ALA A 345 9.60 7.82 6.78
N LYS A 346 9.92 9.00 6.22
CA LYS A 346 8.96 10.04 5.84
C LYS A 346 8.34 9.80 4.45
N LEU A 347 8.60 8.64 3.84
CA LEU A 347 8.11 8.26 2.51
C LEU A 347 8.60 9.21 1.40
N THR A 348 9.82 9.75 1.56
CA THR A 348 10.49 10.55 0.54
C THR A 348 11.64 9.74 -0.06
N TRP A 349 11.77 9.78 -1.38
CA TRP A 349 12.95 9.24 -2.06
C TRP A 349 14.16 10.16 -1.82
N GLU A 350 15.27 9.57 -1.41
CA GLU A 350 16.56 10.24 -1.23
C GLU A 350 17.68 9.36 -1.79
N GLU A 351 18.88 9.91 -2.01
CA GLU A 351 20.04 9.11 -2.40
C GLU A 351 20.30 8.04 -1.33
N ALA A 352 20.52 6.79 -1.77
CA ALA A 352 20.73 5.69 -0.84
C ALA A 352 22.14 5.72 -0.25
N HIS A 353 22.22 5.84 1.08
CA HIS A 353 23.43 5.69 1.86
C HIS A 353 23.23 4.63 2.95
N GLU A 354 24.26 3.85 3.24
CA GLU A 354 24.26 3.01 4.45
C GLU A 354 24.39 3.90 5.70
N PRO A 355 23.76 3.53 6.84
CA PRO A 355 22.91 2.35 7.03
C PRO A 355 21.49 2.55 6.48
N LEU A 356 21.04 1.68 5.57
CA LEU A 356 19.75 1.86 4.88
C LEU A 356 18.53 1.88 5.81
N HIS A 357 18.61 1.27 6.99
CA HIS A 357 17.52 1.16 7.95
C HIS A 357 17.62 2.13 9.14
N ALA A 358 18.51 3.12 9.10
CA ALA A 358 18.78 4.01 10.25
C ALA A 358 17.54 4.73 10.81
N ASP A 359 16.60 5.14 9.95
CA ASP A 359 15.33 5.77 10.35
C ASP A 359 14.13 4.80 10.36
N ILE A 360 14.38 3.50 10.10
CA ILE A 360 13.36 2.45 10.06
C ILE A 360 13.45 1.57 11.32
N ASP A 361 14.65 1.07 11.63
CA ASP A 361 14.95 0.23 12.79
C ASP A 361 15.43 1.10 13.97
N VAL A 362 14.65 2.13 14.30
CA VAL A 362 15.03 3.25 15.21
C VAL A 362 15.39 2.85 16.64
N GLY A 363 15.11 1.62 17.05
CA GLY A 363 15.46 1.09 18.37
C GLY A 363 16.86 0.49 18.46
N LYS A 364 17.62 0.45 17.36
CA LYS A 364 18.91 -0.25 17.27
C LYS A 364 19.89 0.52 16.38
N THR A 365 21.17 0.48 16.73
CA THR A 365 22.24 0.99 15.84
C THR A 365 22.33 0.10 14.61
N CYS A 366 22.16 0.70 13.43
CA CYS A 366 22.31 0.03 12.15
C CYS A 366 23.73 0.23 11.60
N GLY A 367 24.21 -0.75 10.85
CA GLY A 367 25.44 -0.70 10.06
C GLY A 367 25.19 -1.20 8.64
N ILE A 368 26.20 -1.81 8.02
CA ILE A 368 26.09 -2.33 6.66
C ILE A 368 25.08 -3.50 6.61
N GLY A 369 24.13 -3.42 5.69
CA GLY A 369 23.27 -4.53 5.25
C GLY A 369 23.60 -4.97 3.81
N PRO A 370 22.81 -5.87 3.21
CA PRO A 370 23.12 -6.40 1.88
C PRO A 370 22.60 -5.50 0.73
N GLY A 371 21.81 -4.47 1.04
CA GLY A 371 21.03 -3.72 0.06
C GLY A 371 21.86 -2.95 -0.96
N MET A 372 22.88 -2.21 -0.53
CA MET A 372 23.71 -1.45 -1.48
C MET A 372 24.56 -2.36 -2.38
N ALA A 373 25.19 -3.40 -1.79
CA ALA A 373 25.96 -4.39 -2.55
C ALA A 373 25.11 -5.18 -3.56
N PHE A 374 23.83 -5.42 -3.24
CA PHE A 374 22.87 -5.99 -4.19
C PHE A 374 22.67 -5.08 -5.41
N VAL A 375 22.47 -3.78 -5.20
CA VAL A 375 22.30 -2.84 -6.32
C VAL A 375 23.56 -2.69 -7.16
N ASP A 376 24.72 -2.66 -6.52
CA ASP A 376 26.02 -2.65 -7.20
C ASP A 376 26.19 -3.89 -8.09
N GLY A 377 25.88 -5.08 -7.56
CA GLY A 377 25.84 -6.33 -8.31
C GLY A 377 24.90 -6.30 -9.51
N LEU A 378 23.69 -5.74 -9.37
CA LEU A 378 22.75 -5.62 -10.49
C LEU A 378 23.34 -4.79 -11.63
N ARG A 379 23.99 -3.68 -11.31
CA ARG A 379 24.58 -2.77 -12.31
C ARG A 379 25.84 -3.34 -12.95
N ALA A 380 26.62 -4.12 -12.21
CA ALA A 380 27.76 -4.83 -12.77
C ALA A 380 27.34 -5.85 -13.84
N ASN A 381 26.13 -6.41 -13.73
CA ASN A 381 25.61 -7.44 -14.63
C ASN A 381 24.72 -6.91 -15.77
N ASP A 382 24.03 -5.78 -15.59
CA ASP A 382 23.22 -5.17 -16.66
C ASP A 382 23.33 -3.64 -16.63
N SER A 383 24.03 -3.09 -17.62
CA SER A 383 24.24 -1.65 -17.79
C SER A 383 22.97 -0.87 -18.14
N ARG A 384 21.84 -1.55 -18.37
CA ARG A 384 20.53 -0.95 -18.64
C ARG A 384 19.69 -0.73 -17.39
N ILE A 385 20.15 -1.24 -16.23
CA ILE A 385 19.49 -0.97 -14.95
C ILE A 385 19.51 0.54 -14.72
N GLY A 386 18.32 1.14 -14.75
CA GLY A 386 18.10 2.58 -14.62
C GLY A 386 18.14 3.03 -13.16
N VAL A 387 17.08 3.74 -12.74
CA VAL A 387 16.92 4.15 -11.35
C VAL A 387 16.47 2.95 -10.53
N VAL A 388 17.19 2.65 -9.44
CA VAL A 388 16.85 1.58 -8.51
C VAL A 388 16.33 2.17 -7.21
N GLY A 389 15.19 1.71 -6.72
CA GLY A 389 14.60 2.10 -5.45
C GLY A 389 14.70 1.02 -4.40
N LEU A 390 15.30 1.33 -3.26
CA LEU A 390 15.35 0.48 -2.08
C LEU A 390 14.29 0.91 -1.07
N VAL A 391 13.45 -0.03 -0.65
CA VAL A 391 12.40 0.19 0.36
C VAL A 391 12.78 -0.57 1.63
N PRO A 392 13.54 0.05 2.56
CA PRO A 392 13.94 -0.58 3.81
C PRO A 392 12.73 -0.77 4.72
N CYS A 393 12.51 -1.98 5.21
CA CYS A 393 11.38 -2.37 6.06
C CYS A 393 11.80 -3.23 7.25
N ALA A 394 13.02 -3.77 7.28
CA ALA A 394 13.47 -4.72 8.30
C ALA A 394 13.55 -4.09 9.70
N VAL A 395 13.27 -4.91 10.73
CA VAL A 395 13.30 -4.49 12.15
C VAL A 395 13.97 -5.57 12.99
N GLY A 396 14.98 -5.19 13.79
CA GLY A 396 15.77 -6.15 14.57
C GLY A 396 14.97 -6.91 15.64
N GLY A 397 15.32 -8.19 15.86
CA GLY A 397 14.79 -9.02 16.95
C GLY A 397 13.32 -9.43 16.81
N THR A 398 12.79 -9.43 15.58
CA THR A 398 11.41 -9.85 15.33
C THR A 398 11.33 -11.29 14.84
N LYS A 399 10.49 -12.10 15.51
CA LYS A 399 10.00 -13.40 15.01
C LYS A 399 9.08 -13.23 13.81
N ILE A 400 8.94 -14.26 12.98
CA ILE A 400 8.07 -14.22 11.79
C ILE A 400 6.58 -14.01 12.15
N SER A 401 6.16 -14.41 13.35
CA SER A 401 4.81 -14.14 13.87
C SER A 401 4.48 -12.64 13.97
N LYS A 402 5.49 -11.78 14.13
CA LYS A 402 5.33 -10.31 14.11
C LYS A 402 5.13 -9.75 12.71
N TRP A 403 5.24 -10.59 11.69
CA TRP A 403 5.04 -10.28 10.28
C TRP A 403 3.77 -10.93 9.72
N ALA A 404 2.95 -11.58 10.54
CA ALA A 404 1.67 -12.11 10.09
C ALA A 404 0.74 -10.99 9.60
N ARG A 405 -0.12 -11.28 8.62
CA ARG A 405 -1.10 -10.32 8.09
C ARG A 405 -1.96 -9.74 9.23
N GLY A 406 -2.12 -8.43 9.26
CA GLY A 406 -2.82 -7.69 10.33
C GLY A 406 -1.92 -7.21 11.47
N THR A 407 -0.65 -7.64 11.52
CA THR A 407 0.32 -7.09 12.48
C THR A 407 0.90 -5.75 12.01
N GLN A 408 1.46 -4.98 12.94
CA GLN A 408 2.06 -3.67 12.63
C GLN A 408 3.17 -3.76 11.59
N ARG A 409 4.09 -4.74 11.69
CA ARG A 409 5.24 -4.84 10.77
C ARG A 409 4.79 -5.18 9.36
N TYR A 410 3.86 -6.12 9.24
CA TYR A 410 3.25 -6.47 7.96
C TYR A 410 2.59 -5.24 7.32
N SER A 411 1.74 -4.53 8.06
CA SER A 411 1.06 -3.33 7.55
C SER A 411 2.02 -2.21 7.17
N GLN A 412 3.12 -2.03 7.93
CA GLN A 412 4.17 -1.07 7.61
C GLN A 412 4.89 -1.42 6.30
N LEU A 413 5.24 -2.70 6.09
CA LEU A 413 5.85 -3.16 4.84
C LEU A 413 4.92 -2.90 3.65
N VAL A 414 3.65 -3.32 3.74
CA VAL A 414 2.68 -3.12 2.65
C VAL A 414 2.45 -1.63 2.37
N SER A 415 2.39 -0.79 3.42
CA SER A 415 2.26 0.66 3.27
C SER A 415 3.45 1.28 2.55
N ARG A 416 4.68 0.94 2.95
CA ARG A 416 5.91 1.45 2.34
C ARG A 416 6.08 0.98 0.90
N ALA A 417 5.72 -0.27 0.61
CA ALA A 417 5.68 -0.81 -0.74
C ALA A 417 4.61 -0.11 -1.62
N GLY A 418 3.45 0.22 -1.04
CA GLY A 418 2.43 1.00 -1.74
C GLY A 418 2.87 2.45 -2.01
N ALA A 419 3.62 3.05 -1.08
CA ALA A 419 4.15 4.40 -1.23
C ALA A 419 5.26 4.48 -2.30
N SER A 420 6.10 3.46 -2.39
CA SER A 420 7.25 3.45 -3.32
C SER A 420 6.83 3.48 -4.79
N VAL A 421 5.67 2.93 -5.13
CA VAL A 421 5.17 2.86 -6.52
C VAL A 421 4.37 4.10 -6.95
N LYS A 422 4.13 5.07 -6.06
CA LYS A 422 3.26 6.23 -6.33
C LYS A 422 3.71 7.05 -7.56
N ASP A 423 5.01 7.16 -7.76
CA ASP A 423 5.61 7.94 -8.86
C ASP A 423 5.88 7.10 -10.13
N GLY A 424 5.28 5.91 -10.23
CA GLY A 424 5.35 5.08 -11.45
C GLY A 424 6.47 4.05 -11.47
N GLY A 425 7.08 3.72 -10.33
CA GLY A 425 8.04 2.62 -10.21
C GLY A 425 7.39 1.23 -10.12
N THR A 426 8.17 0.19 -10.39
CA THR A 426 7.72 -1.21 -10.41
C THR A 426 8.43 -2.02 -9.32
N ILE A 427 7.67 -2.69 -8.44
CA ILE A 427 8.25 -3.63 -7.47
C ILE A 427 8.75 -4.87 -8.22
N ARG A 428 10.05 -5.12 -8.15
CA ARG A 428 10.74 -6.21 -8.84
C ARG A 428 10.92 -7.45 -7.98
N ALA A 429 11.19 -7.28 -6.68
CA ALA A 429 11.31 -8.39 -5.74
C ALA A 429 11.19 -7.93 -4.28
N ILE A 430 10.93 -8.89 -3.41
CA ILE A 430 11.18 -8.78 -1.96
C ILE A 430 12.44 -9.56 -1.64
N LEU A 431 13.41 -8.89 -1.02
CA LEU A 431 14.57 -9.52 -0.39
C LEU A 431 14.24 -9.72 1.09
N TRP A 432 14.23 -10.98 1.54
CA TRP A 432 13.80 -11.37 2.88
C TRP A 432 14.92 -12.07 3.64
N TYR A 433 15.42 -11.47 4.73
CA TYR A 433 16.36 -12.16 5.62
C TYR A 433 15.88 -12.05 7.07
N GLN A 434 15.31 -13.16 7.54
CA GLN A 434 14.76 -13.29 8.88
C GLN A 434 14.70 -14.75 9.31
N GLY A 435 14.72 -14.99 10.62
CA GLY A 435 14.40 -16.29 11.23
C GLY A 435 15.21 -16.56 12.50
N GLU A 436 16.24 -15.77 12.77
CA GLU A 436 17.16 -15.99 13.89
C GLU A 436 16.41 -15.97 15.23
N SER A 437 15.41 -15.10 15.40
CA SER A 437 14.59 -15.07 16.62
C SER A 437 13.60 -16.24 16.74
N ASP A 438 13.26 -16.91 15.63
CA ASP A 438 12.39 -18.10 15.62
C ASP A 438 13.17 -19.38 15.99
N THR A 439 14.50 -19.31 16.08
CA THR A 439 15.36 -20.43 16.51
C THR A 439 15.36 -20.66 18.03
N VAL A 440 14.72 -19.78 18.81
CA VAL A 440 14.72 -19.80 20.28
C VAL A 440 13.86 -20.92 20.85
N THR A 441 12.68 -21.16 20.29
CA THR A 441 11.75 -22.20 20.76
C THR A 441 11.53 -23.22 19.64
N LYS A 442 11.25 -24.46 20.02
CA LYS A 442 11.03 -25.52 19.04
C LYS A 442 9.72 -25.29 18.28
N GLU A 443 8.72 -24.76 18.98
CA GLU A 443 7.39 -24.46 18.44
C GLU A 443 7.46 -23.41 17.32
N ASP A 444 8.20 -22.31 17.54
CA ASP A 444 8.36 -21.27 16.51
C ASP A 444 9.18 -21.79 15.32
N ALA A 445 10.23 -22.57 15.58
CA ALA A 445 11.06 -23.17 14.54
C ALA A 445 10.28 -24.16 13.67
N ASP A 446 9.49 -25.06 14.29
CA ASP A 446 8.65 -26.02 13.59
C ASP A 446 7.55 -25.33 12.77
N ALA A 447 7.00 -24.20 13.26
CA ALA A 447 5.97 -23.42 12.57
C ALA A 447 6.51 -22.52 11.44
N TYR A 448 7.83 -22.31 11.36
CA TYR A 448 8.45 -21.30 10.50
C TYR A 448 8.05 -21.45 9.02
N LYS A 449 8.09 -22.67 8.48
CA LYS A 449 7.78 -22.93 7.06
C LYS A 449 6.37 -22.45 6.70
N GLY A 450 5.37 -22.88 7.47
CA GLY A 450 3.96 -22.53 7.20
C GLY A 450 3.72 -21.03 7.36
N ASN A 451 4.38 -20.40 8.34
CA ASN A 451 4.31 -18.94 8.53
C ASN A 451 4.93 -18.18 7.35
N MET A 452 6.06 -18.65 6.82
CA MET A 452 6.74 -18.02 5.68
C MET A 452 5.93 -18.17 4.38
N GLU A 453 5.39 -19.36 4.10
CA GLU A 453 4.51 -19.58 2.94
C GLU A 453 3.24 -18.70 3.02
N THR A 454 2.68 -18.57 4.22
CA THR A 454 1.54 -17.68 4.50
C THR A 454 1.90 -16.21 4.30
N LEU A 455 3.06 -15.78 4.79
CA LEU A 455 3.58 -14.42 4.61
C LEU A 455 3.72 -14.07 3.13
N ILE A 456 4.37 -14.94 2.35
CA ILE A 456 4.57 -14.75 0.90
C ILE A 456 3.22 -14.62 0.18
N THR A 457 2.28 -15.51 0.48
CA THR A 457 0.94 -15.52 -0.13
C THR A 457 0.18 -14.23 0.18
N ASN A 458 0.22 -13.79 1.44
CA ASN A 458 -0.41 -12.55 1.88
C ASN A 458 0.21 -11.33 1.19
N LEU A 459 1.55 -11.23 1.14
CA LEU A 459 2.24 -10.12 0.49
C LEU A 459 1.92 -10.03 -1.00
N ARG A 460 1.92 -11.17 -1.72
CA ARG A 460 1.52 -11.23 -3.13
C ARG A 460 0.10 -10.72 -3.34
N THR A 461 -0.81 -11.10 -2.43
CA THR A 461 -2.21 -10.69 -2.46
C THR A 461 -2.36 -9.19 -2.18
N ASP A 462 -1.81 -8.69 -1.07
CA ASP A 462 -2.02 -7.31 -0.63
C ASP A 462 -1.21 -6.27 -1.41
N LEU A 463 -0.13 -6.70 -2.09
CA LEU A 463 0.58 -5.89 -3.08
C LEU A 463 -0.02 -6.02 -4.49
N ASN A 464 -0.95 -6.96 -4.69
CA ASN A 464 -1.55 -7.29 -5.99
C ASN A 464 -0.52 -7.67 -7.06
N ILE A 465 0.47 -8.48 -6.69
CA ILE A 465 1.50 -9.01 -7.58
C ILE A 465 1.59 -10.54 -7.35
N PRO A 466 0.69 -11.34 -7.97
CA PRO A 466 0.60 -12.77 -7.71
C PRO A 466 1.89 -13.56 -7.99
N SER A 467 2.71 -13.07 -8.92
CA SER A 467 3.98 -13.64 -9.33
C SER A 467 5.20 -12.94 -8.73
N LEU A 468 5.03 -12.11 -7.69
CA LEU A 468 6.11 -11.33 -7.08
C LEU A 468 7.28 -12.23 -6.68
N PRO A 469 8.50 -11.99 -7.23
CA PRO A 469 9.69 -12.69 -6.78
C PRO A 469 9.97 -12.42 -5.31
N VAL A 470 10.18 -13.48 -4.54
CA VAL A 470 10.67 -13.40 -3.16
C VAL A 470 11.99 -14.16 -3.08
N ILE A 471 13.05 -13.46 -2.69
CA ILE A 471 14.37 -14.04 -2.50
C ILE A 471 14.63 -14.01 -1.00
N GLN A 472 14.49 -15.18 -0.39
CA GLN A 472 14.75 -15.35 1.03
C GLN A 472 16.18 -15.83 1.29
N VAL A 473 16.62 -15.72 2.54
CA VAL A 473 17.95 -16.14 2.97
C VAL A 473 17.85 -17.22 4.05
N ALA A 474 18.48 -18.38 3.80
CA ALA A 474 18.68 -19.39 4.83
C ALA A 474 19.75 -18.91 5.82
N LEU A 475 19.46 -19.02 7.12
CA LEU A 475 20.22 -18.31 8.16
C LEU A 475 21.69 -18.73 8.26
N ALA A 476 22.61 -17.78 8.42
CA ALA A 476 24.01 -18.05 8.82
C ALA A 476 24.16 -18.48 10.30
N SER A 477 23.22 -18.06 11.14
CA SER A 477 23.28 -18.08 12.60
C SER A 477 21.87 -18.06 13.21
N GLY A 478 21.74 -18.15 14.54
CA GLY A 478 20.45 -17.99 15.23
C GLY A 478 20.61 -17.53 16.67
N GLU A 479 19.52 -17.05 17.27
CA GLU A 479 19.47 -16.63 18.68
C GLU A 479 19.26 -17.82 19.65
N GLY A 480 18.90 -18.99 19.14
CA GLY A 480 18.65 -20.20 19.92
C GLY A 480 19.09 -21.49 19.24
N PRO A 481 18.79 -22.66 19.84
CA PRO A 481 19.38 -23.93 19.44
C PRO A 481 18.75 -24.55 18.19
N TYR A 482 17.62 -24.05 17.69
CA TYR A 482 16.85 -24.66 16.60
C TYR A 482 17.17 -24.11 15.22
N VAL A 483 18.40 -23.62 15.01
CA VAL A 483 18.86 -23.03 13.73
C VAL A 483 18.65 -23.96 12.55
N GLU A 484 19.02 -25.23 12.69
CA GLU A 484 18.87 -26.23 11.63
C GLU A 484 17.40 -26.49 11.23
N ILE A 485 16.46 -26.39 12.17
CA ILE A 485 15.03 -26.56 11.87
C ILE A 485 14.55 -25.40 10.98
N VAL A 486 14.89 -24.16 11.35
CA VAL A 486 14.52 -22.96 10.57
C VAL A 486 15.23 -22.95 9.21
N ARG A 487 16.52 -23.31 9.15
CA ARG A 487 17.27 -23.44 7.89
C ARG A 487 16.64 -24.46 6.96
N ASN A 488 16.33 -25.66 7.46
CA ASN A 488 15.66 -26.70 6.66
C ASN A 488 14.27 -26.24 6.18
N ALA A 489 13.54 -25.50 7.00
CA ALA A 489 12.28 -24.88 6.60
C ALA A 489 12.46 -23.88 5.44
N GLN A 490 13.45 -22.97 5.53
CA GLN A 490 13.77 -21.97 4.50
C GLN A 490 14.23 -22.61 3.19
N LEU A 491 15.16 -23.55 3.25
CA LEU A 491 15.67 -24.29 2.08
C LEU A 491 14.57 -25.18 1.46
N GLY A 492 13.62 -25.64 2.26
CA GLY A 492 12.52 -26.50 1.84
C GLY A 492 11.27 -25.80 1.32
N ILE A 493 11.23 -24.46 1.24
CA ILE A 493 10.10 -23.73 0.65
C ILE A 493 10.06 -24.00 -0.85
N ASN A 494 8.92 -24.49 -1.33
CA ASN A 494 8.69 -24.83 -2.74
C ASN A 494 7.46 -24.09 -3.27
N LEU A 495 7.61 -22.78 -3.44
CA LEU A 495 6.59 -21.90 -4.02
C LEU A 495 7.08 -21.31 -5.34
N PRO A 496 6.20 -21.06 -6.31
CA PRO A 496 6.60 -20.43 -7.58
C PRO A 496 7.19 -19.04 -7.31
N ASN A 497 8.22 -18.65 -8.07
CA ASN A 497 8.94 -17.38 -7.94
C ASN A 497 9.46 -17.10 -6.53
N VAL A 498 9.86 -18.15 -5.79
CA VAL A 498 10.56 -18.03 -4.52
C VAL A 498 11.92 -18.70 -4.65
N LEU A 499 12.97 -17.96 -4.31
CA LEU A 499 14.35 -18.45 -4.30
C LEU A 499 14.92 -18.33 -2.90
N CYS A 500 15.89 -19.20 -2.57
CA CYS A 500 16.57 -19.18 -1.28
C CYS A 500 18.09 -19.11 -1.50
N VAL A 501 18.71 -18.08 -0.94
CA VAL A 501 20.17 -17.92 -0.86
C VAL A 501 20.64 -18.46 0.49
N ASP A 502 21.74 -19.20 0.53
CA ASP A 502 22.20 -19.82 1.76
C ASP A 502 23.33 -19.04 2.44
N ALA A 503 23.06 -18.35 3.56
CA ALA A 503 24.11 -17.59 4.26
C ALA A 503 25.03 -18.45 5.14
N GLU A 504 24.90 -19.78 5.14
CA GLU A 504 25.76 -20.68 5.92
C GLU A 504 27.26 -20.44 5.65
N GLY A 505 28.03 -20.32 6.73
CA GLY A 505 29.48 -20.13 6.66
C GLY A 505 29.93 -18.69 6.37
N LEU A 506 29.02 -17.75 6.15
CA LEU A 506 29.38 -16.34 6.05
C LEU A 506 29.95 -15.81 7.39
N PRO A 507 31.02 -15.00 7.37
CA PRO A 507 31.65 -14.50 8.60
C PRO A 507 30.72 -13.67 9.48
N LEU A 508 30.71 -14.00 10.77
CA LEU A 508 29.89 -13.34 11.80
C LEU A 508 30.72 -12.35 12.62
N GLU A 509 30.05 -11.30 13.10
CA GLU A 509 30.55 -10.36 14.10
C GLU A 509 30.86 -11.11 15.42
N PRO A 510 31.59 -10.48 16.37
CA PRO A 510 31.95 -11.11 17.64
C PRO A 510 30.77 -11.64 18.47
N ASP A 511 29.56 -11.11 18.25
CA ASP A 511 28.33 -11.58 18.90
C ASP A 511 27.83 -12.94 18.39
N ARG A 512 28.42 -13.46 17.30
CA ARG A 512 28.09 -14.74 16.65
C ARG A 512 26.65 -14.84 16.14
N VAL A 513 25.99 -13.70 15.96
CA VAL A 513 24.62 -13.62 15.42
C VAL A 513 24.60 -12.81 14.13
N HIS A 514 25.30 -11.68 14.09
CA HIS A 514 25.20 -10.79 12.94
C HIS A 514 26.31 -11.02 11.91
N LEU A 515 26.00 -10.83 10.63
CA LEU A 515 27.00 -10.86 9.56
C LEU A 515 27.93 -9.65 9.64
N THR A 516 29.22 -9.89 9.41
CA THR A 516 30.22 -8.81 9.24
C THR A 516 29.97 -7.96 7.99
N THR A 517 30.57 -6.78 7.91
CA THR A 517 30.52 -5.94 6.68
C THR A 517 30.94 -6.71 5.41
N PRO A 518 32.07 -7.43 5.36
CA PRO A 518 32.41 -8.23 4.17
C PRO A 518 31.42 -9.35 3.87
N ALA A 519 30.83 -9.97 4.89
CA ALA A 519 29.79 -10.99 4.71
C ALA A 519 28.50 -10.41 4.12
N GLN A 520 28.12 -9.19 4.51
CA GLN A 520 26.97 -8.48 3.93
C GLN A 520 27.17 -8.15 2.45
N VAL A 521 28.39 -7.80 2.04
CA VAL A 521 28.74 -7.61 0.62
C VAL A 521 28.58 -8.91 -0.16
N GLN A 522 29.10 -10.03 0.36
CA GLN A 522 28.95 -11.35 -0.27
C GLN A 522 27.48 -11.77 -0.37
N LEU A 523 26.68 -11.52 0.67
CA LEU A 523 25.25 -11.79 0.65
C LEU A 523 24.52 -10.94 -0.40
N GLY A 524 24.85 -9.65 -0.52
CA GLY A 524 24.29 -8.76 -1.55
C GLY A 524 24.56 -9.26 -2.98
N GLN A 525 25.77 -9.76 -3.23
CA GLN A 525 26.13 -10.39 -4.51
C GLN A 525 25.33 -11.67 -4.76
N ALA A 526 25.19 -12.54 -3.76
CA ALA A 526 24.41 -13.76 -3.90
C ALA A 526 22.90 -13.50 -4.12
N LEU A 527 22.35 -12.46 -3.48
CA LEU A 527 20.98 -11.99 -3.72
C LEU A 527 20.81 -11.45 -5.16
N THR A 528 21.84 -10.81 -5.70
CA THR A 528 21.87 -10.34 -7.10
C THR A 528 21.76 -11.52 -8.05
N ASP A 529 22.62 -12.52 -7.85
CA ASP A 529 22.66 -13.71 -8.71
C ASP A 529 21.32 -14.45 -8.69
N ALA A 530 20.71 -14.59 -7.51
CA ALA A 530 19.38 -15.18 -7.36
C ALA A 530 18.31 -14.35 -8.09
N PHE A 531 18.33 -13.02 -7.98
CA PHE A 531 17.37 -12.17 -8.68
C PHE A 531 17.49 -12.31 -10.20
N LEU A 532 18.71 -12.28 -10.73
CA LEU A 532 18.95 -12.42 -12.17
C LEU A 532 18.49 -13.79 -12.69
N GLN A 533 18.65 -14.86 -11.91
CA GLN A 533 18.11 -16.19 -12.23
C GLN A 533 16.58 -16.25 -12.22
N SER A 534 15.92 -15.38 -11.45
CA SER A 534 14.45 -15.33 -11.40
C SER A 534 13.80 -14.66 -12.62
N LEU A 535 14.59 -13.95 -13.43
CA LEU A 535 14.09 -13.26 -14.62
C LEU A 535 13.82 -14.27 -15.75
N PRO A 536 12.72 -14.13 -16.51
CA PRO A 536 12.43 -15.02 -17.62
C PRO A 536 13.45 -14.86 -18.76
N GLY A 537 14.34 -15.86 -18.93
CA GLY A 537 15.26 -16.03 -20.07
C GLY A 537 14.83 -17.18 -21.01
N PRO A 538 15.41 -17.29 -22.23
CA PRO A 538 15.04 -18.31 -23.20
C PRO A 538 15.27 -19.70 -22.62
N ILE A 539 14.28 -20.58 -22.81
CA ILE A 539 14.16 -21.91 -22.22
C ILE A 539 15.49 -22.68 -22.31
N HIS A 540 16.17 -22.82 -21.16
CA HIS A 540 17.10 -23.90 -20.92
C HIS A 540 16.57 -24.76 -19.78
N ILE A 541 16.16 -25.97 -20.14
CA ILE A 541 15.86 -27.04 -19.19
C ILE A 541 17.20 -27.46 -18.56
N ALA A 542 17.37 -27.28 -17.24
CA ALA A 542 17.87 -28.33 -16.33
C ALA A 542 18.11 -27.85 -14.89
N ASN A 543 17.56 -28.66 -13.97
CA ASN A 543 17.98 -28.97 -12.59
C ASN A 543 17.94 -27.90 -11.49
N ASN A 544 16.87 -27.97 -10.71
CA ASN A 544 16.83 -27.54 -9.32
C ASN A 544 17.85 -28.33 -8.49
N SER A 545 18.99 -27.72 -8.19
CA SER A 545 19.81 -28.09 -7.03
C SER A 545 20.41 -26.83 -6.40
N CYS A 546 20.20 -26.69 -5.09
CA CYS A 546 20.76 -25.63 -4.26
C CYS A 546 22.31 -25.77 -4.27
N ARG A 547 23.04 -24.70 -4.58
CA ARG A 547 24.51 -24.70 -4.60
C ARG A 547 25.05 -24.07 -3.32
N ARG A 548 25.88 -24.84 -2.59
CA ARG A 548 26.71 -24.36 -1.48
C ARG A 548 27.79 -23.40 -1.98
N PHE A 549 28.15 -22.42 -1.15
CA PHE A 549 29.33 -21.60 -1.32
C PHE A 549 30.60 -22.48 -1.37
N SER A 550 31.22 -22.55 -2.54
CA SER A 550 32.58 -23.07 -2.69
C SER A 550 33.57 -21.95 -2.37
N ASN A 551 34.23 -22.07 -1.23
CA ASN A 551 35.28 -21.18 -0.74
C ASN A 551 36.52 -21.24 -1.67
N PRO A 552 36.99 -20.15 -2.31
CA PRO A 552 38.17 -20.18 -3.16
C PRO A 552 39.40 -19.95 -2.28
N MET A 553 39.83 -20.96 -1.54
CA MET A 553 41.15 -20.94 -0.91
C MET A 553 41.77 -22.33 -0.90
N PHE A 554 42.05 -22.88 -2.09
CA PHE A 554 43.08 -23.90 -2.32
C PHE A 554 43.17 -24.18 -3.82
N HIS A 555 43.97 -23.39 -4.54
CA HIS A 555 44.66 -23.82 -5.77
C HIS A 555 45.67 -22.74 -6.18
N PHE A 556 46.79 -22.70 -5.46
CA PHE A 556 48.04 -22.17 -5.99
C PHE A 556 49.07 -23.28 -5.86
N LEU A 557 49.28 -24.02 -6.95
CA LEU A 557 50.51 -24.71 -7.35
C LEU A 557 50.17 -25.75 -8.43
N ILE A 558 51.06 -25.82 -9.44
CA ILE A 558 51.11 -26.77 -10.59
C ILE A 558 50.17 -26.32 -11.74
N GLY A 559 50.58 -25.51 -12.72
CA GLY A 559 51.57 -25.74 -13.81
C GLY A 559 50.81 -25.97 -15.15
N PRO A 560 51.40 -25.84 -16.37
CA PRO A 560 52.78 -25.51 -16.71
C PRO A 560 52.97 -24.43 -17.81
N LEU A 561 54.18 -23.84 -17.79
CA LEU A 561 54.82 -23.22 -18.96
C LEU A 561 54.91 -24.23 -20.11
N LEU A 562 54.64 -23.78 -21.34
CA LEU A 562 55.22 -24.41 -22.51
C LEU A 562 55.43 -23.38 -23.63
N ARG A 563 56.69 -22.95 -23.80
CA ARG A 563 57.29 -22.62 -25.10
C ARG A 563 58.81 -22.60 -24.99
N PHE A 564 59.45 -23.26 -25.97
CA PHE A 564 60.88 -23.38 -26.26
C PHE A 564 61.68 -24.35 -25.35
N VAL A 565 62.57 -25.24 -25.81
CA VAL A 565 62.90 -25.78 -27.14
C VAL A 565 63.94 -26.92 -26.92
N LEU A 566 64.04 -27.85 -27.89
CA LEU A 566 65.14 -28.77 -28.22
C LEU A 566 65.57 -29.96 -27.30
N PHE A 567 65.35 -31.17 -27.88
CA PHE A 567 66.31 -32.26 -28.18
C PHE A 567 66.88 -33.22 -27.09
N ILE A 568 66.75 -34.52 -27.43
CA ILE A 568 67.67 -35.67 -27.25
C ILE A 568 67.43 -36.63 -26.05
N VAL A 569 66.70 -37.71 -26.39
CA VAL A 569 66.77 -39.15 -25.98
C VAL A 569 68.23 -39.67 -25.97
N PRO A 570 68.72 -40.70 -25.20
CA PRO A 570 68.03 -41.96 -24.84
C PRO A 570 68.30 -42.64 -23.46
N PHE A 571 67.43 -43.63 -23.21
CA PHE A 571 67.61 -44.97 -22.58
C PHE A 571 68.63 -45.19 -21.46
N THR A 572 68.13 -45.68 -20.31
CA THR A 572 68.08 -47.13 -19.97
C THR A 572 66.92 -47.41 -19.05
#